data_AF-A0A351FWQ9-F1
#
_entry.id   AF-A0A351FWQ9-F1
#
_cell.length_a   1.000
_cell.length_b   1.000
_cell.length_c   1.000
_cell.angle_alpha   90.00
_cell.angle_beta   90.00
_cell.angle_gamma   90.00
#
_symmetry.space_group_name_H-M   'P 1'
#
loop_
_entity.id
_entity.type
_entity.pdbx_description
1 polymer ?
#
loop_
_entity_poly.entity_id
_entity_poly.type
_entity_poly.pdbx_seq_one_letter_code
_entity_poly.pdbx_strand_id
1 'polypeptide(L)'
;MSAYALLFVVTAVSLGQNQSPPDATLDEQIRQAVVQLGDSRFRVRDRASKFLWRQGLASQAALEDVVLSGDREVRLRAKQILEDFHYGILPTTPTDELIAIRKFRDGDAEERKTAFDRLVSNRRYTTVQRLLVLEKQAMMRRLFLRQLFQDKDAVAHYIELGSIQQLIDAVGADQDVNWRNQMLGDLLFAPEFLGQLIRNNRLGVVTSY
;
A
#
# COMPACT_ATOMS: atom_id res chain seq x y z
N MET A 1 3.42 24.55 76.78
CA MET A 1 2.93 23.28 76.21
C MET A 1 1.71 23.56 75.35
N SER A 2 1.80 23.26 74.06
CA SER A 2 0.76 22.72 73.17
C SER A 2 1.01 23.21 71.74
N ALA A 3 1.51 22.31 70.91
CA ALA A 3 1.76 22.51 69.49
C ALA A 3 0.52 22.06 68.70
N TYR A 4 0.07 22.88 67.75
CA TYR A 4 -0.87 22.47 66.71
C TYR A 4 -0.12 22.43 65.38
N ALA A 5 0.13 21.23 64.86
CA ALA A 5 0.57 21.01 63.49
C ALA A 5 -0.60 20.43 62.71
N LEU A 6 -1.13 21.23 61.78
CA LEU A 6 -2.16 20.84 60.81
C LEU A 6 -1.53 19.93 59.74
N LEU A 7 -2.05 18.72 59.63
CA LEU A 7 -1.64 17.72 58.65
C LEU A 7 -2.51 17.89 57.39
N PHE A 8 -1.93 18.47 56.32
CA PHE A 8 -2.52 18.43 54.98
C PHE A 8 -2.19 17.08 54.33
N VAL A 9 -3.20 16.22 54.19
CA VAL A 9 -3.10 15.00 53.38
C VAL A 9 -3.29 15.41 51.92
N VAL A 10 -2.21 15.42 51.15
CA VAL A 10 -2.27 15.51 49.69
C VAL A 10 -2.47 14.10 49.13
N THR A 11 -3.69 13.78 48.72
CA THR A 11 -3.99 12.59 47.93
C THR A 11 -3.61 12.85 46.47
N ALA A 12 -2.46 12.33 46.05
CA ALA A 12 -2.06 12.33 44.65
C ALA A 12 -2.89 11.31 43.86
N VAL A 13 -3.83 11.80 43.05
CA VAL A 13 -4.52 10.99 42.04
C VAL A 13 -3.54 10.75 40.88
N SER A 14 -2.97 9.54 40.82
CA SER A 14 -2.14 9.11 39.68
C SER A 14 -2.99 8.96 38.42
N LEU A 15 -2.95 9.97 37.55
CA LEU A 15 -3.39 9.85 36.16
C LEU A 15 -2.45 8.90 35.43
N GLY A 16 -2.92 7.68 35.15
CA GLY A 16 -2.21 6.65 34.41
C GLY A 16 -1.81 7.10 33.00
N GLN A 17 -0.61 7.65 32.87
CA GLN A 17 0.10 7.68 31.61
C GLN A 17 0.64 6.27 31.34
N ASN A 18 -0.13 5.46 30.63
CA ASN A 18 0.34 4.17 30.12
C ASN A 18 1.30 4.44 28.94
N GLN A 19 2.50 4.90 29.28
CA GLN A 19 3.67 4.87 28.39
C GLN A 19 4.18 3.43 28.42
N SER A 20 4.49 2.85 27.25
CA SER A 20 5.11 1.53 27.16
C SER A 20 6.37 1.48 28.06
N PRO A 21 6.68 0.34 28.69
CA PRO A 21 7.85 0.21 29.55
C PRO A 21 9.12 0.67 28.80
N PRO A 22 10.03 1.43 29.43
CA PRO A 22 11.20 2.01 28.77
C PRO A 22 12.10 1.02 28.03
N ASP A 23 12.05 -0.27 28.39
CA ASP A 23 12.92 -1.33 27.87
C ASP A 23 12.18 -2.41 27.04
N ALA A 24 10.92 -2.18 26.65
CA ALA A 24 10.18 -3.16 25.84
C ALA A 24 10.78 -3.26 24.41
N THR A 25 10.99 -4.48 23.92
CA THR A 25 11.43 -4.71 22.53
C THR A 25 10.40 -4.19 21.53
N LEU A 26 10.80 -3.91 20.28
CA LEU A 26 9.87 -3.44 19.25
C LEU A 26 8.69 -4.41 19.07
N ASP A 27 8.93 -5.72 19.08
CA ASP A 27 7.88 -6.73 18.97
C ASP A 27 6.88 -6.65 20.14
N GLU A 28 7.36 -6.39 21.35
CA GLU A 28 6.51 -6.20 22.52
C GLU A 28 5.69 -4.91 22.39
N GLN A 29 6.29 -3.83 21.91
CA GLN A 29 5.59 -2.58 21.64
C GLN A 29 4.50 -2.75 20.57
N ILE A 30 4.77 -3.53 19.52
CA ILE A 30 3.80 -3.86 18.47
C ILE A 30 2.65 -4.68 19.05
N ARG A 31 2.93 -5.75 19.80
CA ARG A 31 1.90 -6.55 20.48
C ARG A 31 1.03 -5.70 21.40
N GLN A 32 1.66 -4.83 22.19
CA GLN A 32 0.94 -3.93 23.09
C GLN A 32 0.04 -2.95 22.30
N ALA A 33 0.56 -2.36 21.22
CA ALA A 33 -0.21 -1.46 20.37
C ALA A 33 -1.39 -2.18 19.70
N VAL A 34 -1.21 -3.44 19.28
CA VAL A 34 -2.31 -4.27 18.75
C VAL A 34 -3.43 -4.45 19.78
N VAL A 35 -3.09 -4.77 21.04
CA VAL A 35 -4.09 -4.84 22.13
C VAL A 35 -4.80 -3.49 22.33
N GLN A 36 -4.04 -2.40 22.26
CA GLN A 36 -4.56 -1.04 22.41
C GLN A 36 -5.50 -0.58 21.28
N LEU A 37 -5.55 -1.28 20.14
CA LEU A 37 -6.53 -0.99 19.08
C LEU A 37 -7.98 -1.18 19.55
N GLY A 38 -8.21 -2.02 20.57
CA GLY A 38 -9.53 -2.27 21.16
C GLY A 38 -9.81 -1.49 22.44
N ASP A 39 -8.93 -0.58 22.87
CA ASP A 39 -9.12 0.17 24.13
C ASP A 39 -10.37 1.04 24.06
N SER A 40 -11.16 1.11 25.14
CA SER A 40 -12.41 1.89 25.18
C SER A 40 -12.20 3.39 24.90
N ARG A 41 -11.00 3.93 25.17
CA ARG A 41 -10.65 5.34 24.96
C ARG A 41 -10.13 5.59 23.55
N PHE A 42 -10.82 6.47 22.82
CA PHE A 42 -10.43 6.87 21.45
C PHE A 42 -8.96 7.28 21.32
N ARG A 43 -8.45 8.07 22.27
CA ARG A 43 -7.06 8.56 22.25
C ARG A 43 -6.02 7.43 22.30
N VAL A 44 -6.34 6.32 22.99
CA VAL A 44 -5.44 5.15 23.07
C VAL A 44 -5.45 4.42 21.73
N ARG A 45 -6.64 4.16 21.16
CA ARG A 45 -6.79 3.52 19.85
C ARG A 45 -6.12 4.30 18.72
N ASP A 46 -6.29 5.63 18.70
CA ASP A 46 -5.68 6.50 17.69
C ASP A 46 -4.14 6.48 17.77
N ARG A 47 -3.59 6.56 18.99
CA ARG A 47 -2.13 6.45 19.20
C ARG A 47 -1.60 5.10 18.76
N ALA A 48 -2.28 4.01 19.13
CA ALA A 48 -1.92 2.65 18.72
C ALA A 48 -1.96 2.48 17.20
N SER A 49 -3.03 2.96 16.55
CA SER A 49 -3.16 2.91 15.09
C SER A 49 -2.02 3.65 14.39
N LYS A 50 -1.70 4.87 14.84
CA LYS A 50 -0.58 5.67 14.31
C LYS A 50 0.78 5.05 14.60
N PHE A 51 0.94 4.38 15.74
CA PHE A 51 2.16 3.67 16.07
C PHE A 51 2.36 2.48 15.13
N LEU A 52 1.36 1.61 14.99
CA LEU A 52 1.41 0.44 14.12
C LEU A 52 1.65 0.83 12.67
N TRP A 53 0.89 1.82 12.16
CA TRP A 53 1.11 2.32 10.81
C TRP A 53 2.56 2.80 10.62
N ARG A 54 3.14 3.56 11.57
CA ARG A 54 4.54 4.04 11.53
C ARG A 54 5.60 2.94 11.53
N GLN A 55 5.29 1.76 12.07
CA GLN A 55 6.20 0.62 11.97
C GLN A 55 6.22 0.00 10.57
N GLY A 56 5.25 0.36 9.70
CA GLY A 56 5.14 -0.18 8.36
C GLY A 56 5.05 -1.70 8.37
N LEU A 57 5.81 -2.33 7.47
CA LEU A 57 5.80 -3.78 7.27
C LEU A 57 6.24 -4.58 8.51
N ALA A 58 6.98 -3.98 9.45
CA ALA A 58 7.33 -4.65 10.71
C ALA A 58 6.10 -4.99 11.57
N SER A 59 5.01 -4.23 11.42
CA SER A 59 3.73 -4.51 12.11
C SER A 59 2.80 -5.45 11.35
N GLN A 60 3.10 -5.76 10.08
CA GLN A 60 2.14 -6.42 9.18
C GLN A 60 1.70 -7.79 9.71
N ALA A 61 2.63 -8.65 10.11
CA ALA A 61 2.30 -9.99 10.61
C ALA A 61 1.41 -9.95 11.86
N ALA A 62 1.68 -9.02 12.79
CA ALA A 62 0.88 -8.86 13.99
C ALA A 62 -0.53 -8.34 13.69
N LEU A 63 -0.67 -7.47 12.68
CA LEU A 63 -1.96 -6.98 12.20
C LEU A 63 -2.76 -8.08 11.49
N GLU A 64 -2.11 -8.89 10.66
CA GLU A 64 -2.72 -10.02 9.95
C GLU A 64 -3.28 -11.06 10.92
N ASP A 65 -2.53 -11.39 11.98
CA ASP A 65 -2.96 -12.34 13.01
C ASP A 65 -4.26 -11.89 13.70
N VAL A 66 -4.34 -10.63 14.11
CA VAL A 66 -5.56 -10.12 14.76
C VAL A 66 -6.72 -9.88 13.82
N VAL A 67 -6.49 -9.76 12.51
CA VAL A 67 -7.58 -9.76 11.53
C VAL A 67 -8.30 -11.11 11.49
N LEU A 68 -7.60 -12.22 11.79
CA LEU A 68 -8.18 -13.56 11.81
C LEU A 68 -8.92 -13.86 13.12
N SER A 69 -8.36 -13.45 14.26
CA SER A 69 -8.76 -13.93 15.59
C SER A 69 -9.28 -12.85 16.56
N GLY A 70 -9.00 -11.57 16.29
CA GLY A 70 -9.33 -10.45 17.17
C GLY A 70 -10.82 -10.11 17.22
N ASP A 71 -11.23 -9.21 18.12
CA ASP A 71 -12.61 -8.70 18.18
C ASP A 71 -12.97 -7.80 16.98
N ARG A 72 -14.26 -7.46 16.85
CA ARG A 72 -14.74 -6.69 15.69
C ARG A 72 -14.05 -5.34 15.53
N GLU A 73 -13.82 -4.58 16.60
CA GLU A 73 -13.20 -3.26 16.50
C GLU A 73 -11.72 -3.37 16.14
N VAL A 74 -10.98 -4.26 16.80
CA VAL A 74 -9.56 -4.51 16.50
C VAL A 74 -9.38 -4.96 15.05
N ARG A 75 -10.21 -5.92 14.58
CA ARG A 75 -10.19 -6.39 13.18
C ARG A 75 -10.41 -5.26 12.20
N LEU A 76 -11.38 -4.37 12.44
CA LEU A 76 -11.67 -3.27 11.53
C LEU A 76 -10.50 -2.30 11.40
N ARG A 77 -9.87 -1.93 12.53
CA ARG A 77 -8.71 -1.02 12.52
C ARG A 77 -7.47 -1.66 11.91
N ALA A 78 -7.20 -2.92 12.24
CA ALA A 78 -6.08 -3.65 11.65
C ALA A 78 -6.24 -3.76 10.13
N LYS A 79 -7.45 -4.07 9.64
CA LYS A 79 -7.76 -4.03 8.20
C LYS A 79 -7.50 -2.67 7.57
N GLN A 80 -7.88 -1.57 8.22
CA GLN A 80 -7.62 -0.22 7.68
C GLN A 80 -6.13 0.05 7.47
N ILE A 81 -5.27 -0.38 8.41
CA ILE A 81 -3.82 -0.22 8.28
C ILE A 81 -3.27 -1.15 7.18
N LEU A 82 -3.72 -2.40 7.14
CA LEU A 82 -3.32 -3.36 6.11
C LEU A 82 -3.77 -2.95 4.71
N GLU A 83 -4.93 -2.30 4.56
CA GLU A 83 -5.37 -1.73 3.29
C GLU A 83 -4.43 -0.62 2.82
N ASP A 84 -3.95 0.26 3.71
CA ASP A 84 -2.93 1.25 3.35
C ASP A 84 -1.66 0.53 2.83
N PHE A 85 -1.19 -0.50 3.52
CA PHE A 85 -0.01 -1.28 3.09
C PHE A 85 -0.25 -2.02 1.76
N HIS A 86 -1.45 -2.55 1.56
CA HIS A 86 -1.85 -3.22 0.34
C HIS A 86 -1.73 -2.31 -0.88
N TYR A 87 -2.17 -1.05 -0.74
CA TYR A 87 -2.03 -0.01 -1.76
C TYR A 87 -0.61 0.61 -1.84
N GLY A 88 0.33 0.19 -0.99
CA GLY A 88 1.70 0.71 -0.98
C GLY A 88 1.89 2.02 -0.23
N ILE A 89 0.90 2.42 0.60
CA ILE A 89 1.00 3.56 1.51
C ILE A 89 1.75 3.11 2.76
N LEU A 90 3.03 3.43 2.81
CA LEU A 90 3.94 3.16 3.91
C LEU A 90 4.33 4.46 4.62
N PRO A 91 4.92 4.39 5.82
CA PRO A 91 5.42 5.57 6.55
C PRO A 91 6.42 6.43 5.77
N THR A 92 7.14 5.82 4.84
CA THR A 92 8.15 6.47 4.00
C THR A 92 7.60 6.94 2.66
N THR A 93 6.33 6.69 2.35
CA THR A 93 5.72 7.10 1.09
C THR A 93 5.67 8.63 1.01
N PRO A 94 6.24 9.25 -0.04
CA PRO A 94 6.18 10.69 -0.25
C PRO A 94 4.73 11.21 -0.26
N THR A 95 4.52 12.42 0.27
CA THR A 95 3.17 13.01 0.41
C THR A 95 2.42 13.11 -0.92
N ASP A 96 3.10 13.49 -2.00
CA ASP A 96 2.53 13.60 -3.33
C ASP A 96 2.06 12.25 -3.89
N GLU A 97 2.85 11.20 -3.65
CA GLU A 97 2.52 9.83 -4.02
C GLU A 97 1.37 9.28 -3.18
N LEU A 98 1.38 9.51 -1.86
CA LEU A 98 0.27 9.15 -0.96
C LEU A 98 -1.06 9.77 -1.40
N ILE A 99 -1.06 11.06 -1.79
CA ILE A 99 -2.26 11.75 -2.27
C ILE A 99 -2.78 11.08 -3.54
N ALA A 100 -1.89 10.75 -4.48
CA ALA A 100 -2.28 10.08 -5.72
C ALA A 100 -2.83 8.67 -5.46
N ILE A 101 -2.18 7.86 -4.61
CA ILE A 101 -2.66 6.52 -4.26
C ILE A 101 -4.05 6.58 -3.62
N ARG A 102 -4.27 7.51 -2.67
CA ARG A 102 -5.59 7.68 -2.03
C ARG A 102 -6.66 8.10 -3.03
N LYS A 103 -6.34 9.04 -3.93
CA LYS A 103 -7.25 9.45 -5.00
C LYS A 103 -7.59 8.30 -5.93
N PHE A 104 -6.62 7.44 -6.25
CA PHE A 104 -6.87 6.22 -7.01
C PHE A 104 -7.78 5.23 -6.27
N ARG A 105 -7.50 4.98 -4.99
CA ARG A 105 -8.27 4.02 -4.18
C ARG A 105 -9.72 4.46 -3.99
N ASP A 106 -9.90 5.71 -3.57
CA ASP A 106 -11.17 6.21 -3.03
C ASP A 106 -12.01 6.97 -4.07
N GLY A 107 -11.39 7.41 -5.16
CA GLY A 107 -12.02 8.26 -6.18
C GLY A 107 -12.83 7.52 -7.23
N ASP A 108 -13.51 8.27 -8.09
CA ASP A 108 -14.23 7.76 -9.26
C ASP A 108 -13.30 7.38 -10.45
N ALA A 109 -13.88 7.09 -11.62
CA ALA A 109 -13.10 6.69 -12.80
C ALA A 109 -12.15 7.80 -13.30
N GLU A 110 -12.61 9.05 -13.32
CA GLU A 110 -11.81 10.20 -13.75
C GLU A 110 -10.73 10.54 -12.72
N GLU A 111 -11.06 10.44 -11.43
CA GLU A 111 -10.11 10.63 -10.34
C GLU A 111 -9.02 9.56 -10.34
N ARG A 112 -9.39 8.30 -10.57
CA ARG A 112 -8.46 7.19 -10.76
C ARG A 112 -7.53 7.43 -11.93
N LYS A 113 -8.08 7.80 -13.09
CA LYS A 113 -7.29 8.11 -14.27
C LYS A 113 -6.29 9.24 -13.99
N THR A 114 -6.76 10.33 -13.39
CA THR A 114 -5.93 11.48 -13.03
C THR A 114 -4.79 11.08 -12.08
N ALA A 115 -5.09 10.25 -11.07
CA ALA A 115 -4.09 9.76 -10.13
C ALA A 115 -3.05 8.87 -10.82
N PHE A 116 -3.50 7.96 -11.69
CA PHE A 116 -2.63 7.08 -12.47
C PHE A 116 -1.71 7.88 -13.40
N ASP A 117 -2.26 8.84 -14.16
CA ASP A 117 -1.51 9.72 -15.05
C ASP A 117 -0.40 10.48 -14.31
N ARG A 118 -0.72 10.98 -13.11
CA ARG A 118 0.24 11.67 -12.25
C ARG A 118 1.36 10.74 -11.81
N LEU A 119 1.04 9.51 -11.42
CA LEU A 119 2.06 8.54 -10.97
C LEU A 119 2.98 8.11 -12.11
N VAL A 120 2.43 7.88 -13.32
CA VAL A 120 3.20 7.58 -14.53
C VAL A 120 4.13 8.74 -14.88
N SER A 121 3.61 9.98 -14.89
CA SER A 121 4.40 11.17 -15.23
C SER A 121 5.54 11.45 -14.23
N ASN A 122 5.36 11.05 -12.97
CA ASN A 122 6.39 11.13 -11.93
C ASN A 122 7.25 9.86 -11.83
N ARG A 123 7.17 8.95 -12.82
CA ARG A 123 7.95 7.71 -12.92
C ARG A 123 7.83 6.80 -11.68
N ARG A 124 6.67 6.83 -11.01
CA ARG A 124 6.37 5.98 -9.83
C ARG A 124 5.94 4.57 -10.26
N TYR A 125 6.73 3.93 -11.11
CA TYR A 125 6.33 2.73 -11.85
C TYR A 125 6.03 1.52 -10.94
N THR A 126 6.77 1.32 -9.85
CA THR A 126 6.44 0.26 -8.86
C THR A 126 5.03 0.43 -8.28
N THR A 127 4.65 1.68 -7.99
CA THR A 127 3.32 2.01 -7.46
C THR A 127 2.25 1.86 -8.53
N VAL A 128 2.53 2.33 -9.75
CA VAL A 128 1.66 2.16 -10.92
C VAL A 128 1.34 0.69 -11.18
N GLN A 129 2.36 -0.19 -11.19
CA GLN A 129 2.18 -1.63 -11.37
C GLN A 129 1.30 -2.23 -10.27
N ARG A 130 1.51 -1.83 -9.02
CA ARG A 130 0.65 -2.25 -7.90
C ARG A 130 -0.79 -1.82 -8.10
N LEU A 131 -1.03 -0.55 -8.41
CA LEU A 131 -2.39 -0.03 -8.63
C LEU A 131 -3.09 -0.70 -9.81
N LEU A 132 -2.35 -1.07 -10.85
CA LEU A 132 -2.90 -1.80 -11.99
C LEU A 132 -3.44 -3.19 -11.60
N VAL A 133 -2.71 -3.91 -10.73
CA VAL A 133 -3.16 -5.20 -10.18
C VAL A 133 -4.42 -5.01 -9.32
N LEU A 134 -4.49 -3.92 -8.56
CA LEU A 134 -5.62 -3.59 -7.68
C LEU A 134 -6.84 -3.01 -8.40
N GLU A 135 -6.70 -2.57 -9.64
CA GLU A 135 -7.82 -2.03 -10.42
C GLU A 135 -8.91 -3.10 -10.53
N LYS A 136 -10.18 -2.74 -10.38
CA LYS A 136 -11.29 -3.69 -10.40
C LYS A 136 -12.03 -3.63 -11.73
N GLN A 137 -12.09 -2.45 -12.34
CA GLN A 137 -12.82 -2.20 -13.57
C GLN A 137 -11.96 -2.60 -14.77
N ALA A 138 -12.42 -3.60 -15.53
CA ALA A 138 -11.71 -4.09 -16.71
C ALA A 138 -11.41 -2.97 -17.72
N MET A 139 -12.38 -2.08 -17.97
CA MET A 139 -12.19 -0.94 -18.88
C MET A 139 -11.04 -0.02 -18.44
N MET A 140 -10.95 0.30 -17.13
CA MET A 140 -9.88 1.12 -16.58
C MET A 140 -8.53 0.41 -16.67
N ARG A 141 -8.49 -0.89 -16.33
CA ARG A 141 -7.27 -1.70 -16.42
C ARG A 141 -6.72 -1.74 -17.85
N ARG A 142 -7.60 -1.90 -18.85
CA ARG A 142 -7.23 -1.87 -20.28
C ARG A 142 -6.69 -0.52 -20.72
N LEU A 143 -7.33 0.56 -20.25
CA LEU A 143 -6.86 1.93 -20.50
C LEU A 143 -5.44 2.12 -19.95
N PHE A 144 -5.21 1.71 -18.70
CA PHE A 144 -3.90 1.81 -18.03
C PHE A 144 -2.84 0.94 -18.69
N LEU A 145 -3.15 -0.32 -19.03
CA LEU A 145 -2.23 -1.20 -19.75
C LEU A 145 -1.80 -0.56 -21.08
N ARG A 146 -2.76 -0.08 -21.88
CA ARG A 146 -2.45 0.60 -23.14
C ARG A 146 -1.52 1.79 -22.93
N GLN A 147 -1.82 2.64 -21.95
CA GLN A 147 -0.98 3.80 -21.63
C GLN A 147 0.44 3.39 -21.25
N LEU A 148 0.62 2.38 -20.39
CA LEU A 148 1.95 1.93 -19.97
C LEU A 148 2.77 1.36 -21.13
N PHE A 149 2.14 0.63 -22.03
CA PHE A 149 2.83 0.09 -23.20
C PHE A 149 3.16 1.14 -24.26
N GLN A 150 2.43 2.26 -24.28
CA GLN A 150 2.74 3.42 -25.13
C GLN A 150 3.82 4.32 -24.52
N ASP A 151 4.04 4.25 -23.21
CA ASP A 151 5.09 4.97 -22.51
C ASP A 151 6.43 4.23 -22.59
N LYS A 152 7.36 4.79 -23.38
CA LYS A 152 8.69 4.18 -23.63
C LYS A 152 9.52 4.04 -22.36
N ASP A 153 9.40 4.99 -21.43
CA ASP A 153 10.16 4.98 -20.18
C ASP A 153 9.58 3.93 -19.22
N ALA A 154 8.26 3.79 -19.17
CA ALA A 154 7.59 2.74 -18.42
C ALA A 154 7.99 1.35 -18.94
N VAL A 155 7.90 1.13 -20.26
CA VAL A 155 8.29 -0.13 -20.90
C VAL A 155 9.77 -0.46 -20.59
N ALA A 156 10.68 0.49 -20.78
CA ALA A 156 12.09 0.29 -20.47
C ALA A 156 12.29 -0.11 -19.00
N HIS A 157 11.67 0.62 -18.08
CA HIS A 157 11.75 0.34 -16.64
C HIS A 157 11.27 -1.06 -16.27
N TYR A 158 10.11 -1.50 -16.79
CA TYR A 158 9.58 -2.83 -16.48
C TYR A 158 10.41 -3.96 -17.12
N ILE A 159 11.06 -3.71 -18.26
CA ILE A 159 11.98 -4.67 -18.87
C ILE A 159 13.26 -4.81 -18.03
N GLU A 160 13.84 -3.69 -17.59
CA GLU A 160 15.03 -3.66 -16.74
C GLU A 160 14.82 -4.39 -15.41
N LEU A 161 13.66 -4.17 -14.76
CA LEU A 161 13.29 -4.85 -13.52
C LEU A 161 12.84 -6.31 -13.73
N GLY A 162 12.69 -6.77 -14.98
CA GLY A 162 12.15 -8.10 -15.29
C GLY A 162 10.65 -8.25 -15.00
N SER A 163 9.95 -7.16 -14.68
CA SER A 163 8.51 -7.12 -14.38
C SER A 163 7.62 -7.04 -15.63
N ILE A 164 8.19 -6.84 -16.82
CA ILE A 164 7.41 -6.70 -18.07
C ILE A 164 6.49 -7.90 -18.33
N GLN A 165 6.92 -9.11 -17.94
CA GLN A 165 6.14 -10.33 -18.08
C GLN A 165 4.80 -10.21 -17.34
N GLN A 166 4.78 -9.61 -16.15
CA GLN A 166 3.54 -9.45 -15.36
C GLN A 166 2.53 -8.53 -16.06
N LEU A 167 3.00 -7.52 -16.82
CA LEU A 167 2.11 -6.67 -17.60
C LEU A 167 1.53 -7.41 -18.81
N ILE A 168 2.34 -8.24 -19.47
CA ILE A 168 1.88 -9.08 -20.58
C ILE A 168 0.90 -10.13 -20.07
N ASP A 169 1.19 -10.78 -18.94
CA ASP A 169 0.30 -11.74 -18.29
C ASP A 169 -1.03 -11.07 -17.89
N ALA A 170 -1.00 -9.81 -17.45
CA ALA A 170 -2.21 -9.04 -17.17
C ALA A 170 -3.05 -8.76 -18.43
N VAL A 171 -2.42 -8.55 -19.59
CA VAL A 171 -3.13 -8.51 -20.90
C VAL A 171 -3.69 -9.89 -21.22
N GLY A 172 -2.87 -10.94 -21.05
CA GLY A 172 -3.21 -12.34 -21.30
C GLY A 172 -4.41 -12.85 -20.50
N ALA A 173 -4.53 -12.39 -19.25
CA ALA A 173 -5.60 -12.75 -18.33
C ALA A 173 -6.91 -11.95 -18.52
N ASP A 174 -6.95 -10.95 -19.42
CA ASP A 174 -8.17 -10.19 -19.67
C ASP A 174 -9.24 -11.08 -20.35
N GLN A 175 -10.48 -10.94 -19.89
CA GLN A 175 -11.61 -11.75 -20.35
C GLN A 175 -12.04 -11.44 -21.78
N ASP A 176 -11.73 -10.24 -22.30
CA ASP A 176 -12.05 -9.85 -23.67
C ASP A 176 -10.97 -10.35 -24.64
N VAL A 177 -11.32 -11.44 -25.31
CA VAL A 177 -10.46 -12.12 -26.29
C VAL A 177 -10.01 -11.20 -27.41
N ASN A 178 -10.91 -10.33 -27.90
CA ASN A 178 -10.60 -9.44 -29.01
C ASN A 178 -9.61 -8.37 -28.58
N TRP A 179 -9.86 -7.73 -27.43
CA TRP A 179 -8.95 -6.74 -26.88
C TRP A 179 -7.57 -7.34 -26.58
N ARG A 180 -7.53 -8.53 -25.95
CA ARG A 180 -6.28 -9.22 -25.65
C ARG A 180 -5.47 -9.53 -26.90
N ASN A 181 -6.09 -10.16 -27.91
CA ASN A 181 -5.41 -10.54 -29.14
C ASN A 181 -4.90 -9.31 -29.91
N GLN A 182 -5.72 -8.26 -29.98
CA GLN A 182 -5.31 -6.99 -30.57
C GLN A 182 -4.11 -6.40 -29.83
N MET A 183 -4.19 -6.32 -28.51
CA MET A 183 -3.14 -5.70 -27.70
C MET A 183 -1.82 -6.49 -27.77
N LEU A 184 -1.87 -7.83 -27.65
CA LEU A 184 -0.68 -8.67 -27.80
C LEU A 184 -0.10 -8.54 -29.22
N GLY A 185 -0.94 -8.55 -30.25
CA GLY A 185 -0.50 -8.30 -31.62
C GLY A 185 0.21 -6.96 -31.77
N ASP A 186 -0.41 -5.87 -31.30
CA ASP A 186 0.16 -4.53 -31.34
C ASP A 186 1.53 -4.46 -30.63
N LEU A 187 1.70 -5.16 -29.51
CA LEU A 187 2.97 -5.24 -28.78
C LEU A 187 4.03 -6.02 -29.54
N LEU A 188 3.68 -7.22 -30.02
CA LEU A 188 4.61 -8.12 -30.71
C LEU A 188 5.12 -7.54 -32.02
N PHE A 189 4.32 -6.69 -32.67
CA PHE A 189 4.69 -6.03 -33.91
C PHE A 189 5.17 -4.57 -33.72
N ALA A 190 5.24 -4.06 -32.49
CA ALA A 190 5.79 -2.72 -32.22
C ALA A 190 7.33 -2.73 -32.29
N PRO A 191 7.96 -2.04 -33.25
CA PRO A 191 9.42 -2.03 -33.40
C PRO A 191 10.15 -1.52 -32.16
N GLU A 192 9.58 -0.54 -31.46
CA GLU A 192 10.14 0.04 -30.24
C GLU A 192 10.15 -0.97 -29.09
N PHE A 193 9.06 -1.75 -28.95
CA PHE A 193 8.94 -2.77 -27.91
C PHE A 193 9.94 -3.90 -28.14
N LEU A 194 9.97 -4.46 -29.36
CA LEU A 194 10.97 -5.46 -29.75
C LEU A 194 12.39 -4.92 -29.58
N GLY A 195 12.64 -3.68 -29.98
CA GLY A 195 13.92 -3.02 -29.81
C GLY A 195 14.36 -2.92 -28.34
N GLN A 196 13.44 -2.62 -27.42
CA GLN A 196 13.73 -2.63 -25.98
C GLN A 196 14.04 -4.05 -25.48
N LEU A 197 13.28 -5.07 -25.89
CA LEU A 197 13.54 -6.45 -25.49
C LEU A 197 14.90 -6.94 -25.98
N ILE A 198 15.26 -6.65 -27.23
CA ILE A 198 16.56 -7.00 -27.81
C ILE A 198 17.69 -6.33 -27.03
N ARG A 199 17.61 -5.00 -26.80
CA ARG A 199 18.63 -4.25 -26.05
C ARG A 199 18.87 -4.81 -24.64
N ASN A 200 17.82 -5.30 -24.00
CA ASN A 200 17.89 -5.83 -22.64
C ASN A 200 18.10 -7.36 -22.59
N ASN A 201 18.33 -8.03 -23.73
CA ASN A 201 18.43 -9.50 -23.81
C ASN A 201 17.23 -10.24 -23.19
N ARG A 202 16.02 -9.71 -23.43
CA ARG A 202 14.73 -10.20 -22.90
C ARG A 202 13.78 -10.75 -23.98
N LEU A 203 14.29 -11.16 -25.14
CA LEU A 203 13.44 -11.71 -26.22
C LEU A 203 12.61 -12.93 -25.80
N GLY A 204 13.05 -13.72 -24.82
CA GLY A 204 12.30 -14.89 -24.31
C GLY A 204 10.93 -14.57 -23.72
N VAL A 205 10.67 -13.29 -23.40
CA VAL A 205 9.34 -12.80 -22.99
C VAL A 205 8.28 -13.02 -24.08
N VAL A 206 8.69 -12.97 -25.35
CA VAL A 206 7.79 -13.10 -26.51
C VAL A 206 7.51 -14.55 -26.89
N THR A 207 8.37 -15.50 -26.50
CA THR A 207 8.26 -16.91 -26.93
C THR A 207 7.33 -17.76 -26.05
N SER A 208 6.63 -17.14 -25.09
CA SER A 208 5.80 -17.83 -24.08
C SER A 208 4.29 -17.80 -24.39
N TYR A 209 3.91 -17.32 -25.58
CA TYR A 209 2.54 -17.13 -26.05
C TYR A 209 2.38 -17.66 -27.47
#